data_AF-A0A2D6XFT2-F1
#
_entry.id   AF-A0A2D6XFT2-F1
#
_cell.length_a   1.000
_cell.length_b   1.000
_cell.length_c   1.000
_cell.angle_alpha   90.00
_cell.angle_beta   90.00
_cell.angle_gamma   90.00
#
_symmetry.space_group_name_H-M   'P 1'
#
loop_
_entity.id
_entity.type
_entity.pdbx_description
1 polymer ?
#
loop_
_entity_poly.entity_id
_entity_poly.type
_entity_poly.pdbx_seq_one_letter_code
_entity_poly.pdbx_strand_id
1 'polypeptide(L)'
;MSVANPNNQTIATNNNSVLARIEDLIGTQHSDANWDVDVDAAYSMAVASVVDIVPPIVLLKYTESGNIVGLDADPTTLDVDGKKILHITRNDGDSVDRDVKAVSLAEFSRAKDTDSMYLATVLTPVWTIIPTSGTATLNIFPIPTDAQTATVYVFPYPTAVPYTDDTTTRTYDNIIAGVPNELIQAIVLQSAINVLQAYLGWAVLDEEDQELTSLITAQMQTYKAELAIELSRYVEGKVE
;
A
#
# COMPACT_ATOMS: atom_id res chain seq x y z
N MET A 1 6.84 -30.57 -26.09
CA MET A 1 6.97 -29.27 -26.78
C MET A 1 5.92 -28.36 -26.18
N SER A 2 6.33 -27.46 -25.28
CA SER A 2 5.43 -26.53 -24.60
C SER A 2 5.15 -25.36 -25.54
N VAL A 3 3.88 -25.13 -25.84
CA VAL A 3 3.43 -24.05 -26.72
C VAL A 3 3.34 -22.79 -25.86
N ALA A 4 4.22 -21.82 -26.13
CA ALA A 4 4.21 -20.54 -25.45
C ALA A 4 2.90 -19.78 -25.73
N ASN A 5 2.30 -19.22 -24.67
CA ASN A 5 1.13 -18.37 -24.77
C ASN A 5 1.50 -17.04 -25.47
N PRO A 6 0.89 -16.72 -26.63
CA PRO A 6 1.23 -15.52 -27.42
C PRO A 6 0.72 -14.19 -26.83
N ASN A 7 0.05 -14.20 -25.68
CA ASN A 7 -0.45 -12.97 -25.04
C ASN A 7 0.51 -12.35 -24.02
N ASN A 8 1.74 -12.86 -23.89
CA ASN A 8 2.80 -12.17 -23.15
C ASN A 8 3.44 -11.11 -24.05
N GLN A 9 2.68 -10.05 -24.40
CA GLN A 9 3.32 -8.83 -24.87
C GLN A 9 4.03 -8.20 -23.67
N THR A 10 5.33 -8.44 -23.62
CA THR A 10 6.28 -7.77 -22.74
C THR A 10 6.10 -6.27 -22.94
N ILE A 11 5.32 -5.61 -22.07
CA ILE A 11 5.58 -4.22 -21.72
C ILE A 11 7.04 -4.26 -21.27
N ALA A 12 7.93 -3.54 -21.95
CA ALA A 12 9.36 -3.55 -21.64
C ALA A 12 9.51 -3.30 -20.14
N THR A 13 9.81 -4.35 -19.38
CA THR A 13 10.13 -4.24 -17.97
C THR A 13 11.43 -3.46 -17.96
N ASN A 14 11.37 -2.16 -17.65
CA ASN A 14 12.56 -1.39 -17.37
C ASN A 14 13.22 -2.10 -16.18
N ASN A 15 14.30 -2.84 -16.44
CA ASN A 15 15.04 -3.60 -15.43
C ASN A 15 15.79 -2.68 -14.44
N ASN A 16 15.62 -1.37 -14.58
CA ASN A 16 16.14 -0.37 -13.65
C ASN A 16 15.43 -0.52 -12.30
N SER A 17 16.18 -0.30 -11.22
CA SER A 17 15.62 -0.26 -9.87
C SER A 17 14.56 0.84 -9.74
N VAL A 18 13.68 0.69 -8.74
CA VAL A 18 12.69 1.73 -8.43
C VAL A 18 13.37 3.07 -8.19
N LEU A 19 14.48 3.08 -7.44
CA LEU A 19 15.26 4.30 -7.19
C LEU A 19 15.77 4.92 -8.49
N ALA A 20 16.44 4.14 -9.35
CA ALA A 20 17.00 4.65 -10.59
C ALA A 20 15.91 5.25 -11.50
N ARG A 21 14.71 4.66 -11.52
CA ARG A 21 13.58 5.20 -12.28
C ARG A 21 13.05 6.51 -11.69
N ILE A 22 13.05 6.67 -10.36
CA ILE A 22 12.70 7.93 -9.70
C ILE A 22 13.76 8.99 -10.05
N GLU A 23 15.04 8.66 -9.92
CA GLU A 23 16.18 9.53 -10.25
C GLU A 23 16.16 9.97 -11.72
N ASP A 24 15.87 9.05 -12.64
CA ASP A 24 15.72 9.35 -14.07
C ASP A 24 14.61 10.39 -14.33
N LEU A 25 13.50 10.33 -13.58
CA LEU A 25 12.36 11.24 -13.76
C LEU A 25 12.58 12.61 -13.13
N ILE A 26 13.28 12.70 -12.00
CA ILE A 26 13.58 13.98 -11.36
C ILE A 26 14.80 14.65 -12.04
N GLY A 27 15.69 13.86 -12.64
CA GLY A 27 16.87 14.34 -13.35
C GLY A 27 17.99 14.82 -12.44
N THR A 28 19.08 15.30 -13.05
CA THR A 28 20.31 15.71 -12.35
C THR A 28 20.24 17.10 -11.72
N GLN A 29 19.13 17.84 -11.88
CA GLN A 29 18.97 19.21 -11.36
C GLN A 29 18.91 19.27 -9.81
N HIS A 30 18.97 18.10 -9.20
CA HIS A 30 18.79 17.84 -7.78
C HIS A 30 20.06 17.36 -7.06
N SER A 31 21.17 17.23 -7.78
CA SER A 31 22.44 16.74 -7.21
C SER A 31 23.27 17.81 -6.49
N ASP A 32 22.74 19.02 -6.32
CA ASP A 32 23.44 20.08 -5.60
C ASP A 32 23.44 19.80 -4.09
N ALA A 33 24.62 19.87 -3.48
CA ALA A 33 24.92 19.40 -2.12
C ALA A 33 24.14 20.08 -0.97
N ASN A 34 23.24 21.03 -1.27
CA ASN A 34 22.45 21.77 -0.30
C ASN A 34 20.98 21.31 -0.22
N TRP A 35 20.58 20.34 -1.05
CA TRP A 35 19.22 19.82 -1.07
C TRP A 35 19.16 18.41 -0.48
N ASP A 36 18.52 18.29 0.70
CA ASP A 36 18.31 17.02 1.40
C ASP A 36 16.82 16.70 1.40
N VAL A 37 16.33 16.12 0.30
CA VAL A 37 14.99 15.54 0.25
C VAL A 37 15.07 14.07 0.52
N ASP A 38 14.33 13.65 1.54
CA ASP A 38 14.17 12.26 1.92
C ASP A 38 13.34 11.52 0.85
N VAL A 39 14.05 10.87 -0.08
CA VAL A 39 13.45 10.06 -1.17
C VAL A 39 12.69 8.87 -0.60
N ASP A 40 13.12 8.30 0.53
CA ASP A 40 12.44 7.18 1.18
C ASP A 40 11.08 7.63 1.75
N ALA A 41 11.02 8.82 2.36
CA ALA A 41 9.76 9.45 2.77
C ALA A 41 8.86 9.77 1.57
N ALA A 42 9.40 10.34 0.50
CA ALA A 42 8.62 10.65 -0.70
C ALA A 42 8.04 9.39 -1.36
N TYR A 43 8.82 8.30 -1.39
CA TYR A 43 8.41 7.00 -1.89
C TYR A 43 7.35 6.34 -1.01
N SER A 44 7.55 6.29 0.32
CA SER A 44 6.57 5.69 1.23
C SER A 44 5.21 6.39 1.16
N MET A 45 5.20 7.73 1.10
CA MET A 45 3.99 8.52 0.85
C MET A 45 3.34 8.22 -0.51
N ALA A 46 4.15 8.01 -1.55
CA ALA A 46 3.66 7.66 -2.88
C ALA A 46 3.00 6.29 -2.92
N VAL A 47 3.62 5.28 -2.29
CA VAL A 47 3.04 3.94 -2.16
C VAL A 47 1.71 4.03 -1.41
N ALA A 48 1.67 4.73 -0.28
CA ALA A 48 0.44 4.90 0.49
C ALA A 48 -0.69 5.51 -0.37
N SER A 49 -0.39 6.61 -1.07
CA SER A 49 -1.37 7.29 -1.94
C SER A 49 -1.89 6.40 -3.07
N VAL A 50 -1.03 5.62 -3.72
CA VAL A 50 -1.43 4.75 -4.85
C VAL A 50 -2.23 3.56 -4.33
N VAL A 51 -1.73 2.88 -3.31
CA VAL A 51 -2.34 1.69 -2.71
C VAL A 51 -3.72 2.00 -2.13
N ASP A 52 -3.94 3.22 -1.63
CA ASP A 52 -5.22 3.66 -1.07
C ASP A 52 -6.33 3.85 -2.09
N ILE A 53 -5.96 4.18 -3.33
CA ILE A 53 -6.90 4.35 -4.44
C ILE A 53 -7.25 2.99 -5.07
N VAL A 54 -6.32 2.03 -5.02
CA VAL A 54 -6.48 0.72 -5.66
C VAL A 54 -7.48 -0.15 -4.88
N PRO A 55 -8.43 -0.84 -5.57
CA PRO A 55 -9.35 -1.76 -4.92
C PRO A 55 -8.62 -2.85 -4.13
N PRO A 56 -9.02 -3.15 -2.87
CA PRO A 56 -8.36 -4.17 -2.05
C PRO A 56 -8.28 -5.56 -2.69
N ILE A 57 -9.26 -5.92 -3.54
CA ILE A 57 -9.28 -7.21 -4.25
C ILE A 57 -8.10 -7.39 -5.20
N VAL A 58 -7.60 -6.29 -5.80
CA VAL A 58 -6.42 -6.32 -6.67
C VAL A 58 -5.18 -6.63 -5.81
N LEU A 59 -5.04 -5.96 -4.67
CA LEU A 59 -3.92 -6.17 -3.74
C LEU A 59 -3.95 -7.56 -3.10
N LEU A 60 -5.15 -8.11 -2.87
CA LEU A 60 -5.33 -9.44 -2.28
C LEU A 60 -4.69 -10.55 -3.16
N LYS A 61 -4.76 -10.41 -4.49
CA LYS A 61 -4.17 -11.36 -5.46
C LYS A 61 -2.64 -11.43 -5.37
N TYR A 62 -1.99 -10.36 -4.91
CA TYR A 62 -0.54 -10.24 -4.81
C TYR A 62 -0.05 -10.28 -3.35
N THR A 63 -0.93 -10.61 -2.40
CA THR A 63 -0.56 -10.71 -0.99
C THR A 63 0.41 -11.87 -0.76
N GLU A 64 1.58 -11.55 -0.20
CA GLU A 64 2.60 -12.53 0.14
C GLU A 64 2.25 -13.27 1.43
N SER A 65 2.79 -14.49 1.62
CA SER A 65 2.50 -15.32 2.80
C SER A 65 2.86 -14.64 4.12
N GLY A 66 3.91 -13.81 4.15
CA GLY A 66 4.30 -13.04 5.34
C GLY A 66 3.29 -11.95 5.75
N ASN A 67 2.36 -11.61 4.86
CA ASN A 67 1.32 -10.60 5.06
C ASN A 67 -0.06 -11.21 5.34
N ILE A 68 -0.10 -12.52 5.62
CA ILE A 68 -1.28 -13.25 6.05
C ILE A 68 -1.09 -13.60 7.51
N VAL A 69 -1.91 -13.02 8.39
CA VAL A 69 -1.78 -13.17 9.84
C VAL A 69 -2.94 -13.98 10.38
N GLY A 70 -2.65 -15.09 11.06
CA GLY A 70 -3.63 -15.85 11.83
C GLY A 70 -3.88 -15.21 13.20
N LEU A 71 -5.14 -15.17 13.62
CA LEU A 71 -5.57 -14.82 14.97
C LEU A 71 -6.37 -15.99 15.55
N ASP A 72 -6.03 -16.44 16.74
CA ASP A 72 -6.67 -17.57 17.44
C ASP A 72 -6.83 -17.23 18.92
N ALA A 73 -6.64 -18.18 19.85
CA ALA A 73 -6.69 -17.87 21.28
C ALA A 73 -5.54 -16.95 21.75
N ASP A 74 -4.40 -16.94 21.04
CA ASP A 74 -3.25 -16.06 21.34
C ASP A 74 -2.34 -15.88 20.10
N PRO A 75 -2.39 -14.74 19.37
CA PRO A 75 -3.05 -13.49 19.73
C PRO A 75 -4.49 -13.37 19.21
N THR A 76 -5.35 -12.69 19.97
CA THR A 76 -6.74 -12.37 19.58
C THR A 76 -6.90 -11.04 18.85
N THR A 77 -5.83 -10.23 18.78
CA THR A 77 -5.79 -8.90 18.17
C THR A 77 -4.52 -8.71 17.35
N LEU A 78 -4.56 -7.82 16.36
CA LEU A 78 -3.40 -7.49 15.52
C LEU A 78 -3.07 -6.00 15.60
N ASP A 79 -1.78 -5.67 15.73
CA ASP A 79 -1.29 -4.30 15.51
C ASP A 79 -1.32 -3.97 14.01
N VAL A 80 -2.08 -2.94 13.68
CA VAL A 80 -2.31 -2.50 12.30
C VAL A 80 -1.60 -1.18 11.98
N ASP A 81 -0.74 -0.70 12.87
CA ASP A 81 0.09 0.47 12.53
C ASP A 81 0.98 0.18 11.32
N GLY A 82 1.07 1.17 10.43
CA GLY A 82 1.77 1.04 9.14
C GLY A 82 1.20 -0.03 8.19
N LYS A 83 -0.03 -0.51 8.39
CA LYS A 83 -0.64 -1.56 7.54
C LYS A 83 -2.05 -1.19 7.09
N LYS A 84 -2.38 -1.59 5.86
CA LYS A 84 -3.75 -1.58 5.33
C LYS A 84 -4.37 -2.97 5.47
N ILE A 85 -5.56 -3.05 6.02
CA ILE A 85 -6.33 -4.31 6.03
C ILE A 85 -6.98 -4.48 4.66
N LEU A 86 -6.71 -5.60 4.00
CA LEU A 86 -7.28 -5.92 2.69
C LEU A 86 -8.56 -6.76 2.81
N HIS A 87 -8.49 -7.80 3.64
CA HIS A 87 -9.56 -8.76 3.81
C HIS A 87 -9.40 -9.52 5.13
N ILE A 88 -10.51 -9.99 5.70
CA ILE A 88 -10.51 -10.79 6.92
C ILE A 88 -11.53 -11.92 6.77
N THR A 89 -11.08 -13.14 7.02
CA THR A 89 -11.95 -14.30 7.14
C THR A 89 -11.91 -14.84 8.56
N ARG A 90 -13.00 -15.50 8.99
CA ARG A 90 -13.05 -16.23 10.25
C ARG A 90 -13.72 -17.58 10.03
N ASN A 91 -13.12 -18.63 10.57
CA ASN A 91 -13.69 -19.95 10.55
C ASN A 91 -14.87 -20.04 11.53
N ASP A 92 -15.99 -20.62 11.09
CA ASP A 92 -17.17 -20.81 11.94
C ASP A 92 -17.07 -22.03 12.88
N GLY A 93 -16.00 -22.82 12.78
CA GLY A 93 -15.78 -24.05 13.54
C GLY A 93 -16.22 -25.31 12.79
N ASP A 94 -16.96 -25.15 11.68
CA ASP A 94 -17.41 -26.23 10.81
C ASP A 94 -16.64 -26.24 9.47
N SER A 95 -15.41 -25.72 9.47
CA SER A 95 -14.53 -25.61 8.30
C SER A 95 -15.03 -24.66 7.20
N VAL A 96 -15.96 -23.75 7.50
CA VAL A 96 -16.37 -22.70 6.56
C VAL A 96 -15.78 -21.37 6.99
N ASP A 97 -15.01 -20.76 6.08
CA ASP A 97 -14.49 -19.42 6.27
C ASP A 97 -15.56 -18.40 5.88
N ARG A 98 -15.83 -17.48 6.81
CA ARG A 98 -16.83 -16.42 6.69
C ARG A 98 -16.12 -15.08 6.56
N ASP A 99 -16.62 -14.23 5.67
CA ASP A 99 -16.17 -12.85 5.58
C ASP A 99 -16.49 -12.09 6.87
N VAL A 100 -15.49 -11.41 7.43
CA VAL A 100 -15.66 -10.56 8.60
C VAL A 100 -15.95 -9.14 8.13
N LYS A 101 -17.12 -8.61 8.51
CA LYS A 101 -17.58 -7.30 8.05
C LYS A 101 -16.96 -6.16 8.86
N ALA A 102 -16.41 -5.17 8.17
CA ALA A 102 -15.97 -3.92 8.80
C ALA A 102 -17.17 -3.13 9.34
N VAL A 103 -17.08 -2.66 10.58
CA VAL A 103 -18.12 -1.83 11.22
C VAL A 103 -17.49 -0.66 11.96
N SER A 104 -18.27 0.39 12.22
CA SER A 104 -17.84 1.49 13.07
C SER A 104 -17.68 1.06 14.54
N LEU A 105 -16.93 1.84 15.33
CA LEU A 105 -16.72 1.54 16.77
C LEU A 105 -18.04 1.46 17.56
N ALA A 106 -19.03 2.29 17.21
CA ALA A 106 -20.34 2.29 17.84
C ALA A 106 -21.15 1.04 17.49
N GLU A 107 -21.11 0.61 16.23
CA GLU A 107 -21.73 -0.64 15.79
C GLU A 107 -21.05 -1.86 16.40
N PHE A 108 -19.71 -1.84 16.49
CA PHE A 108 -18.94 -2.91 17.15
C PHE A 108 -19.35 -3.08 18.61
N SER A 109 -19.59 -1.98 19.32
CA SER A 109 -20.06 -2.02 20.71
C SER A 109 -21.45 -2.67 20.82
N ARG A 110 -22.37 -2.37 19.90
CA ARG A 110 -23.70 -3.02 19.82
C ARG A 110 -23.63 -4.48 19.37
N ALA A 111 -22.63 -4.82 18.55
CA ALA A 111 -22.40 -6.17 18.06
C ALA A 111 -21.82 -7.11 19.13
N LYS A 112 -21.30 -6.56 20.24
CA LYS A 112 -20.82 -7.30 21.40
C LYS A 112 -21.87 -7.46 22.51
N ASP A 113 -22.90 -6.63 22.49
CA ASP A 113 -23.96 -6.62 23.50
C ASP A 113 -24.88 -7.84 23.31
N THR A 114 -24.95 -8.71 24.31
CA THR A 114 -25.74 -9.95 24.26
C THR A 114 -27.24 -9.72 24.20
N ASP A 115 -27.70 -8.54 24.63
CA ASP A 115 -29.12 -8.15 24.61
C ASP A 115 -29.51 -7.39 23.33
N SER A 116 -28.54 -7.14 22.44
CA SER A 116 -28.74 -6.40 21.19
C SER A 116 -29.20 -7.30 20.06
N MET A 117 -30.17 -6.82 19.27
CA MET A 117 -30.55 -7.48 18.01
C MET A 117 -29.44 -7.48 16.95
N TYR A 118 -28.38 -6.68 17.16
CA TYR A 118 -27.22 -6.60 16.28
C TYR A 118 -26.05 -7.46 16.75
N LEU A 119 -26.24 -8.31 17.77
CA LEU A 119 -25.22 -9.22 18.28
C LEU A 119 -24.59 -10.00 17.12
N ALA A 120 -23.29 -9.80 16.92
CA ALA A 120 -22.54 -10.54 15.91
C ALA A 120 -22.29 -11.96 16.41
N THR A 121 -22.42 -12.91 15.48
CA THR A 121 -22.26 -14.34 15.76
C THR A 121 -21.14 -14.91 14.92
N VAL A 122 -20.79 -16.17 15.15
CA VAL A 122 -19.77 -16.88 14.36
C VAL A 122 -20.10 -16.91 12.85
N LEU A 123 -21.39 -16.79 12.50
CA LEU A 123 -21.88 -16.75 11.12
C LEU A 123 -21.90 -15.35 10.52
N THR A 124 -21.85 -14.31 11.36
CA THR A 124 -21.90 -12.89 10.96
C THR A 124 -20.85 -12.09 11.74
N PRO A 125 -19.57 -12.46 11.62
CA PRO A 125 -18.52 -11.84 12.41
C PRO A 125 -18.24 -10.41 11.91
N VAL A 126 -17.79 -9.56 12.83
CA VAL A 126 -17.51 -8.14 12.55
C VAL A 126 -16.14 -7.75 13.08
N TRP A 127 -15.56 -6.70 12.51
CA TRP A 127 -14.29 -6.14 12.98
C TRP A 127 -14.30 -4.62 13.00
N THR A 128 -13.47 -4.05 13.86
CA THR A 128 -13.16 -2.63 13.92
C THR A 128 -11.70 -2.43 14.32
N ILE A 129 -11.16 -1.24 14.06
CA ILE A 129 -9.90 -0.78 14.64
C ILE A 129 -10.23 -0.01 15.92
N ILE A 130 -9.54 -0.32 17.01
CA ILE A 130 -9.66 0.37 18.29
C ILE A 130 -8.32 1.04 18.60
N PRO A 131 -8.26 2.38 18.69
CA PRO A 131 -7.06 3.06 19.14
C PRO A 131 -6.91 2.84 20.65
N THR A 132 -5.84 2.16 21.06
CA THR A 132 -5.52 1.89 22.46
C THR A 132 -4.16 2.50 22.77
N SER A 133 -4.11 3.56 23.59
CA SER A 133 -2.88 4.14 24.17
C SER A 133 -1.67 4.24 23.22
N GLY A 134 -1.87 4.78 22.02
CA GLY A 134 -0.78 5.03 21.06
C GLY A 134 -0.60 3.97 19.97
N THR A 135 -1.32 2.85 20.02
CA THR A 135 -1.36 1.87 18.93
C THR A 135 -2.79 1.63 18.45
N ALA A 136 -2.94 1.38 17.16
CA ALA A 136 -4.22 1.01 16.56
C ALA A 136 -4.29 -0.52 16.45
N THR A 137 -5.24 -1.14 17.13
CA THR A 137 -5.38 -2.61 17.11
C THR A 137 -6.66 -3.05 16.41
N LEU A 138 -6.53 -4.06 15.55
CA LEU A 138 -7.65 -4.75 14.95
C LEU A 138 -8.30 -5.66 15.99
N ASN A 139 -9.61 -5.51 16.13
CA ASN A 139 -10.44 -6.30 17.02
C ASN A 139 -11.53 -7.00 16.21
N ILE A 140 -11.69 -8.31 16.41
CA ILE A 140 -12.69 -9.16 15.76
C ILE A 140 -13.68 -9.66 16.81
N PHE A 141 -14.97 -9.71 16.44
CA PHE A 141 -16.01 -10.31 17.26
C PHE A 141 -16.93 -11.23 16.45
N PRO A 142 -17.31 -12.42 16.96
CA PRO A 142 -16.84 -13.04 18.21
C PRO A 142 -15.33 -13.28 18.24
N ILE A 143 -14.74 -13.20 19.44
CA ILE A 143 -13.29 -13.32 19.65
C ILE A 143 -12.81 -14.66 19.04
N PRO A 144 -11.73 -14.66 18.24
CA PRO A 144 -11.16 -15.89 17.72
C PRO A 144 -10.75 -16.87 18.84
N THR A 145 -10.78 -18.16 18.54
CA THR A 145 -10.32 -19.23 19.44
C THR A 145 -9.56 -20.28 18.61
N ASP A 146 -8.89 -21.23 19.25
CA ASP A 146 -8.17 -22.30 18.54
C ASP A 146 -9.06 -23.13 17.60
N ALA A 147 -10.36 -23.24 17.91
CA ALA A 147 -11.33 -23.94 17.07
C ALA A 147 -11.99 -23.03 16.02
N GLN A 148 -11.87 -21.72 16.17
CA GLN A 148 -12.51 -20.70 15.33
C GLN A 148 -11.53 -19.55 15.09
N THR A 149 -10.54 -19.83 14.27
CA THR A 149 -9.47 -18.89 13.95
C THR A 149 -9.94 -17.83 12.96
N ALA A 150 -9.25 -16.70 12.92
CA ALA A 150 -9.40 -15.68 11.90
C ALA A 150 -8.11 -15.53 11.10
N THR A 151 -8.25 -15.23 9.81
CA THR A 151 -7.13 -14.93 8.91
C THR A 151 -7.28 -13.49 8.43
N VAL A 152 -6.25 -12.69 8.67
CA VAL A 152 -6.20 -11.27 8.31
C VAL A 152 -5.19 -11.10 7.19
N TYR A 153 -5.66 -10.61 6.04
CA TYR A 153 -4.82 -10.24 4.91
C TYR A 153 -4.48 -8.76 5.02
N VAL A 154 -3.20 -8.45 5.17
CA VAL A 154 -2.73 -7.07 5.29
C VAL A 154 -1.82 -6.69 4.13
N PHE A 155 -1.69 -5.39 3.89
CA PHE A 155 -0.66 -4.81 3.06
C PHE A 155 0.19 -3.90 3.94
N PRO A 156 1.46 -4.22 4.22
CA PRO A 156 2.36 -3.33 4.94
C PRO A 156 2.77 -2.16 4.04
N TYR A 157 2.62 -0.92 4.52
CA TYR A 157 3.17 0.22 3.80
C TYR A 157 4.70 0.20 3.96
N PRO A 158 5.45 0.29 2.84
CA PRO A 158 6.89 0.34 2.92
C PRO A 158 7.34 1.68 3.51
N THR A 159 8.43 1.65 4.29
CA THR A 159 9.01 2.85 4.92
C THR A 159 10.17 3.44 4.13
N ALA A 160 10.67 2.73 3.12
CA ALA A 160 11.81 3.10 2.29
C ALA A 160 11.71 2.44 0.92
N VAL A 161 12.46 2.96 -0.05
CA VAL A 161 12.60 2.35 -1.38
C VAL A 161 13.16 0.93 -1.22
N PRO A 162 12.61 -0.09 -1.90
CA PRO A 162 13.05 -1.47 -1.71
C PRO A 162 14.51 -1.64 -2.11
N TYR A 163 15.29 -2.21 -1.20
CA TYR A 163 16.67 -2.58 -1.44
C TYR A 163 17.01 -3.88 -0.70
N THR A 164 17.96 -4.62 -1.25
CA THR A 164 18.64 -5.72 -0.58
C THR A 164 19.95 -5.19 0.01
N ASP A 165 20.10 -5.31 1.34
CA ASP A 165 21.38 -5.08 2.02
C ASP A 165 22.29 -6.29 1.79
N ASP A 166 23.36 -6.12 1.02
CA ASP A 166 24.59 -6.87 1.29
C ASP A 166 25.41 -6.04 2.27
N THR A 167 26.15 -6.70 3.17
CA THR A 167 26.97 -6.21 4.29
C THR A 167 27.81 -4.93 4.07
N THR A 168 27.88 -4.40 2.85
CA THR A 168 28.58 -3.16 2.49
C THR A 168 27.86 -2.26 1.46
N THR A 169 26.77 -2.69 0.84
CA THR A 169 26.10 -1.96 -0.26
C THR A 169 24.60 -2.24 -0.34
N ARG A 170 23.81 -1.18 -0.49
CA ARG A 170 22.38 -1.27 -0.83
C ARG A 170 22.22 -1.54 -2.33
N THR A 171 21.55 -2.62 -2.66
CA THR A 171 21.13 -2.92 -4.05
C THR A 171 19.64 -2.67 -4.16
N TYR A 172 19.23 -1.62 -4.87
CA TYR A 172 17.82 -1.27 -5.00
C TYR A 172 17.09 -2.21 -5.97
N ASP A 173 15.90 -2.64 -5.58
CA ASP A 173 15.09 -3.61 -6.33
C ASP A 173 14.18 -2.93 -7.34
N ASN A 174 13.71 -3.69 -8.34
CA ASN A 174 12.75 -3.25 -9.34
C ASN A 174 11.30 -3.73 -9.06
N ILE A 175 11.10 -4.46 -7.95
CA ILE A 175 9.82 -5.03 -7.53
C ILE A 175 9.41 -4.41 -6.20
N ILE A 176 8.11 -4.22 -6.00
CA ILE A 176 7.52 -3.79 -4.72
C ILE A 176 6.67 -4.94 -4.21
N ALA A 177 7.04 -5.51 -3.06
CA ALA A 177 6.32 -6.62 -2.44
C ALA A 177 4.84 -6.27 -2.21
N GLY A 178 3.95 -7.22 -2.52
CA GLY A 178 2.51 -7.03 -2.34
C GLY A 178 1.81 -6.17 -3.40
N VAL A 179 2.52 -5.67 -4.42
CA VAL A 179 1.97 -4.79 -5.45
C VAL A 179 2.14 -5.40 -6.86
N PRO A 180 1.11 -5.34 -7.73
CA PRO A 180 1.25 -5.66 -9.16
C PRO A 180 2.37 -4.87 -9.84
N ASN A 181 3.12 -5.50 -10.75
CA ASN A 181 4.21 -4.86 -11.49
C ASN A 181 3.76 -3.62 -12.25
N GLU A 182 2.53 -3.64 -12.74
CA GLU A 182 1.93 -2.59 -13.54
C GLU A 182 1.67 -1.32 -12.68
N LEU A 183 1.44 -1.47 -11.36
CA LEU A 183 1.28 -0.34 -10.44
C LEU A 183 2.60 0.32 -10.05
N ILE A 184 3.74 -0.35 -10.29
CA ILE A 184 5.06 0.21 -9.94
C ILE A 184 5.32 1.51 -10.70
N GLN A 185 4.86 1.64 -11.95
CA GLN A 185 5.02 2.90 -12.69
C GLN A 185 4.23 4.05 -12.04
N ALA A 186 3.02 3.80 -11.56
CA ALA A 186 2.23 4.81 -10.85
C ALA A 186 2.95 5.25 -9.56
N ILE A 187 3.53 4.30 -8.82
CA ILE A 187 4.30 4.60 -7.60
C ILE A 187 5.55 5.43 -7.92
N VAL A 188 6.28 5.07 -8.98
CA VAL A 188 7.48 5.80 -9.44
C VAL A 188 7.13 7.24 -9.84
N LEU A 189 6.06 7.43 -10.64
CA LEU A 189 5.57 8.76 -11.03
C LEU A 189 5.15 9.60 -9.81
N GLN A 190 4.38 9.02 -8.89
CA GLN A 190 3.95 9.71 -7.68
C GLN A 190 5.14 10.05 -6.75
N SER A 191 6.14 9.17 -6.67
CA SER A 191 7.36 9.42 -5.90
C SER A 191 8.13 10.60 -6.49
N ALA A 192 8.34 10.62 -7.81
CA ALA A 192 8.98 11.73 -8.50
C ALA A 192 8.19 13.05 -8.31
N ILE A 193 6.86 13.01 -8.38
CA ILE A 193 6.01 14.17 -8.08
C ILE A 193 6.23 14.67 -6.64
N ASN A 194 6.25 13.78 -5.64
CA ASN A 194 6.46 14.15 -4.25
C ASN A 194 7.84 14.81 -4.04
N VAL A 195 8.87 14.26 -4.67
CA VAL A 195 10.24 14.80 -4.64
C VAL A 195 10.29 16.20 -5.30
N LEU A 196 9.70 16.37 -6.49
CA LEU A 196 9.64 17.66 -7.18
C LEU A 196 8.79 18.70 -6.43
N GLN A 197 7.74 18.28 -5.72
CA GLN A 197 6.97 19.17 -4.84
C GLN A 197 7.80 19.65 -3.64
N ALA A 198 8.57 18.75 -3.02
CA ALA A 198 9.49 19.13 -1.96
C ALA A 198 10.55 20.11 -2.48
N TYR A 199 11.07 19.89 -3.70
CA TYR A 199 11.97 20.83 -4.36
C TYR A 199 11.36 22.21 -4.54
N LEU A 200 10.15 22.31 -5.09
CA LEU A 200 9.46 23.58 -5.27
C LEU A 200 9.25 24.31 -3.93
N GLY A 201 8.93 23.58 -2.87
CA GLY A 201 8.80 24.14 -1.53
C GLY A 201 10.10 24.79 -1.03
N TRP A 202 11.25 24.23 -1.40
CA TRP A 202 12.57 24.79 -1.10
C TRP A 202 12.92 25.96 -2.03
N ALA A 203 12.79 25.80 -3.35
CA ALA A 203 13.16 26.80 -4.35
C ALA A 203 12.35 28.10 -4.24
N VAL A 204 11.10 28.04 -3.77
CA VAL A 204 10.26 29.23 -3.53
C VAL A 204 10.80 30.10 -2.39
N LEU A 205 11.56 29.53 -1.44
CA LEU A 205 12.12 30.29 -0.32
C LEU A 205 13.31 31.16 -0.73
N ASP A 206 13.99 30.83 -1.83
CA ASP A 206 15.22 31.50 -2.25
C ASP A 206 15.01 32.59 -3.32
N GLU A 207 13.77 32.90 -3.71
CA GLU A 207 13.36 34.01 -4.63
C GLU A 207 14.11 34.17 -5.98
N GLU A 208 15.12 33.35 -6.29
CA GLU A 208 16.08 33.63 -7.36
C GLU A 208 15.82 32.91 -8.69
N ASP A 209 14.93 31.91 -8.76
CA ASP A 209 14.80 31.08 -9.98
C ASP A 209 13.35 30.76 -10.43
N GLN A 210 12.67 31.81 -10.94
CA GLN A 210 11.30 31.70 -11.48
C GLN A 210 11.21 30.82 -12.74
N GLU A 211 12.27 30.77 -13.55
CA GLU A 211 12.31 29.96 -14.78
C GLU A 211 12.36 28.47 -14.43
N LEU A 212 13.21 28.09 -13.48
CA LEU A 212 13.30 26.72 -12.97
C LEU A 212 11.99 26.27 -12.31
N THR A 213 11.38 27.15 -11.50
CA THR A 213 10.08 26.90 -10.87
C THR A 213 8.99 26.61 -11.91
N SER A 214 8.96 27.37 -13.02
CA SER A 214 8.02 27.15 -14.13
C SER A 214 8.28 25.83 -14.84
N LEU A 215 9.55 25.48 -15.08
CA LEU A 215 9.93 24.22 -15.74
C LEU A 215 9.49 23.00 -14.91
N ILE A 216 9.82 23.00 -13.62
CA ILE A 216 9.48 21.90 -12.70
C ILE A 216 7.96 21.78 -12.55
N THR A 217 7.25 22.91 -12.46
CA THR A 217 5.79 22.90 -12.42
C THR A 217 5.20 22.25 -13.69
N ALA A 218 5.72 22.58 -14.87
CA ALA A 218 5.28 21.96 -16.12
C ALA A 218 5.56 20.45 -16.15
N GLN A 219 6.74 20.02 -15.72
CA GLN A 219 7.12 18.61 -15.63
C GLN A 219 6.19 17.83 -14.68
N MET A 220 5.90 18.38 -13.49
CA MET A 220 4.96 17.76 -12.56
C MET A 220 3.55 17.63 -13.15
N GLN A 221 3.07 18.60 -13.94
CA GLN A 221 1.75 18.49 -14.57
C GLN A 221 1.71 17.36 -15.60
N THR A 222 2.79 17.16 -16.36
CA THR A 222 2.93 16.00 -17.25
C THR A 222 2.86 14.69 -16.47
N TYR A 223 3.64 14.55 -15.39
CA TYR A 223 3.63 13.33 -14.56
C TYR A 223 2.28 13.10 -13.88
N LYS A 224 1.58 14.16 -13.45
CA LYS A 224 0.22 14.05 -12.89
C LYS A 224 -0.77 13.53 -13.92
N ALA A 225 -0.67 13.97 -15.18
CA ALA A 225 -1.52 13.49 -16.26
C ALA A 225 -1.25 12.00 -16.56
N GLU A 226 0.02 11.60 -16.62
CA GLU A 226 0.40 10.19 -16.82
C GLU A 226 -0.04 9.30 -15.65
N LEU A 227 0.13 9.77 -14.42
CA LEU A 227 -0.34 9.07 -13.23
C LEU A 227 -1.85 8.87 -13.25
N ALA A 228 -2.62 9.89 -13.64
CA ALA A 228 -4.08 9.78 -13.75
C ALA A 228 -4.49 8.72 -14.78
N ILE A 229 -3.76 8.63 -15.90
CA ILE A 229 -3.97 7.58 -16.91
C ILE A 229 -3.67 6.20 -16.31
N GLU A 230 -2.55 6.03 -15.63
CA GLU A 230 -2.19 4.74 -15.02
C GLU A 230 -3.22 4.31 -13.96
N LEU A 231 -3.60 5.21 -13.05
CA LEU A 231 -4.59 4.90 -12.01
C LEU A 231 -5.97 4.60 -12.58
N SER A 232 -6.39 5.26 -13.68
CA SER A 232 -7.68 5.00 -14.32
C SER A 232 -7.85 3.56 -14.78
N ARG A 233 -6.75 2.88 -15.15
CA ARG A 233 -6.77 1.46 -15.57
C ARG A 233 -7.25 0.53 -14.45
N TYR A 234 -6.93 0.87 -13.20
CA TYR A 234 -7.27 0.07 -12.02
C TYR A 234 -8.64 0.42 -11.43
N VAL A 235 -9.01 1.70 -11.48
CA VAL A 235 -10.31 2.16 -10.97
C VAL A 235 -11.46 1.73 -11.88
N GLU A 236 -11.24 1.66 -13.20
CA GLU A 236 -12.25 1.24 -14.17
C GLU A 236 -12.40 -0.28 -14.33
N GLY A 237 -11.66 -1.09 -13.54
CA GLY A 237 -11.76 -2.55 -13.58
C GLY A 237 -11.25 -3.20 -14.88
N LYS A 238 -10.33 -2.54 -15.60
CA LYS A 238 -9.77 -3.05 -16.87
C LYS A 238 -8.58 -4.00 -16.71
N VAL A 239 -8.27 -4.39 -15.48
CA VAL A 239 -7.18 -5.33 -15.19
C VAL A 239 -7.83 -6.64 -14.71
N GLU A 240 -8.00 -7.57 -15.65
CA GLU A 240 -8.38 -8.98 -15.39
C GLU A 240 -7.13 -9.82 -15.01
#